data_AF-A0A812I8S9-F1
#
_entry.id   AF-A0A812I8S9-F1
#
_cell.length_a   1.000
_cell.length_b   1.000
_cell.length_c   1.000
_cell.angle_alpha   90.00
_cell.angle_beta   90.00
_cell.angle_gamma   90.00
#
_symmetry.space_group_name_H-M   'P 1'
#
loop_
_entity.id
_entity.type
_entity.pdbx_description
1 polymer ?
#
loop_
_entity_poly.entity_id
_entity_poly.type
_entity_poly.pdbx_seq_one_letter_code
_entity_poly.pdbx_strand_id
1 'polypeptide(L)'
;MKAGVVTGDLAWALLQHAKANKYAIPAFNCTSSSVINSVLEAGKELNRPVMIQFSEGGAAFVAGKSLPNEKGKLQASILGAVAGAHFVRAVAPAYGIPVIVHSDHCAKKLLPWFDGMLEADEAFFKQHGEPLFSSHMLDLSEEPDEENIAICAKYLTRMAPMKQILEMEIGITGGVEDGVDNSGAAKEKLYSTPADVFAVYTALNPISPMFTIAAAFGNVHGVYKAGNVVLKPELLEDMQVYAREQIKSTTGQDIERPLNFVFHGGSGSEKHHITTALNAGVVKMNVDTDTQWAYWEGLLKFYKAKEGYLQGQIGNPEGEDKPNKSFYDPRKWIRECESSMVKRVKESCADLASLGTPTEPICCDGIGHNCFEAFSFEFEGIQVTKACSVLASFRHCQEVEKRGSPFLKPSREALERERMMAIKYKELDIFKLDIIARELKSLDNELGLVGKEAKFLQQSAGRLKDFGDQQQILQHGSKMLDQCVQLRSHIRDVIHKCLSETQKLHIGAPAIDDPLAAGELKDGGVMAGFVYEEVDAPAHGSSKAARLRQGDEMARERRIQSGRPSTGGRPTG
;
A
#
# COMPACT_ATOMS: atom_id res chain seq x y z
N MET A 1 1.06 -10.70 4.64
CA MET A 1 1.43 -9.27 4.52
C MET A 1 0.25 -8.50 3.94
N LYS A 2 -0.16 -7.35 4.53
CA LYS A 2 -1.24 -6.49 4.00
C LYS A 2 -0.79 -5.91 2.66
N ALA A 3 -1.58 -6.08 1.60
CA ALA A 3 -1.31 -5.47 0.31
C ALA A 3 -1.72 -3.99 0.30
N GLY A 4 -1.02 -3.18 -0.49
CA GLY A 4 -1.24 -1.74 -0.60
C GLY A 4 -0.34 -0.93 0.33
N VAL A 5 -0.69 0.34 0.49
CA VAL A 5 0.10 1.25 1.35
C VAL A 5 -0.04 0.86 2.81
N VAL A 6 1.09 0.74 3.50
CA VAL A 6 1.17 0.45 4.93
C VAL A 6 1.57 1.71 5.70
N THR A 7 0.94 1.96 6.83
CA THR A 7 1.14 3.15 7.68
C THR A 7 1.17 2.73 9.15
N GLY A 8 1.50 3.66 10.05
CA GLY A 8 1.42 3.42 11.48
C GLY A 8 2.32 2.30 11.97
N ASP A 9 1.80 1.55 12.96
CA ASP A 9 2.49 0.43 13.58
C ASP A 9 2.94 -0.64 12.56
N LEU A 10 2.20 -0.81 11.45
CA LEU A 10 2.54 -1.80 10.42
C LEU A 10 3.75 -1.36 9.58
N ALA A 11 3.80 -0.08 9.18
CA ALA A 11 4.97 0.46 8.49
C ALA A 11 6.21 0.41 9.40
N TRP A 12 6.03 0.74 10.67
CA TRP A 12 7.10 0.69 11.67
C TRP A 12 7.59 -0.73 11.90
N ALA A 13 6.69 -1.68 12.13
CA ALA A 13 7.03 -3.09 12.32
C ALA A 13 7.80 -3.67 11.11
N LEU A 14 7.49 -3.21 9.89
CA LEU A 14 8.20 -3.63 8.69
C LEU A 14 9.66 -3.17 8.68
N LEU A 15 9.96 -1.94 9.13
CA LEU A 15 11.34 -1.45 9.30
C LEU A 15 12.06 -2.18 10.44
N GLN A 16 11.37 -2.47 11.55
CA GLN A 16 11.95 -3.22 12.66
C GLN A 16 12.26 -4.67 12.27
N HIS A 17 11.41 -5.29 11.47
CA HIS A 17 11.67 -6.59 10.88
C HIS A 17 12.89 -6.56 9.95
N ALA A 18 13.04 -5.49 9.16
CA ALA A 18 14.21 -5.28 8.31
C ALA A 18 15.50 -5.22 9.13
N LYS A 19 15.51 -4.43 10.21
CA LYS A 19 16.65 -4.36 11.14
C LYS A 19 16.99 -5.70 11.78
N ALA A 20 15.98 -6.40 12.31
CA ALA A 20 16.18 -7.69 12.98
C ALA A 20 16.73 -8.78 12.04
N ASN A 21 16.36 -8.71 10.75
CA ASN A 21 16.76 -9.68 9.74
C ASN A 21 17.87 -9.17 8.80
N LYS A 22 18.50 -8.04 9.13
CA LYS A 22 19.67 -7.49 8.44
C LYS A 22 19.45 -7.28 6.93
N TYR A 23 18.28 -6.77 6.57
CA TYR A 23 17.98 -6.28 5.23
C TYR A 23 17.45 -4.86 5.30
N ALA A 24 17.43 -4.16 4.17
CA ALA A 24 16.80 -2.85 4.05
C ALA A 24 15.73 -2.84 2.96
N ILE A 25 14.76 -1.94 3.11
CA ILE A 25 13.74 -1.67 2.10
C ILE A 25 14.29 -0.60 1.15
N PRO A 26 14.47 -0.89 -0.15
CA PRO A 26 14.89 0.14 -1.09
C PRO A 26 13.77 1.18 -1.26
N ALA A 27 14.18 2.44 -1.27
CA ALA A 27 13.30 3.58 -1.48
C ALA A 27 13.63 4.27 -2.81
N PHE A 28 12.66 4.27 -3.72
CA PHE A 28 12.85 4.71 -5.09
C PHE A 28 12.16 6.04 -5.36
N ASN A 29 12.92 7.03 -5.81
CA ASN A 29 12.37 8.31 -6.24
C ASN A 29 11.47 8.12 -7.46
N CYS A 30 10.26 8.67 -7.37
CA CYS A 30 9.24 8.52 -8.39
C CYS A 30 8.81 9.89 -8.93
N THR A 31 8.69 9.99 -10.25
CA THR A 31 8.33 11.23 -10.94
C THR A 31 7.10 11.07 -11.83
N SER A 32 6.61 9.85 -12.04
CA SER A 32 5.42 9.60 -12.86
C SER A 32 4.76 8.28 -12.49
N SER A 33 3.53 8.08 -12.97
CA SER A 33 2.83 6.79 -12.84
C SER A 33 3.64 5.63 -13.43
N SER A 34 4.38 5.84 -14.53
CA SER A 34 5.20 4.80 -15.16
C SER A 34 6.38 4.36 -14.27
N VAL A 35 7.06 5.33 -13.64
CA VAL A 35 8.15 5.06 -12.69
C VAL A 35 7.61 4.34 -11.44
N ILE A 36 6.47 4.81 -10.90
CA ILE A 36 5.75 4.14 -9.79
C ILE A 36 5.42 2.68 -10.15
N ASN A 37 4.82 2.46 -11.31
CA ASN A 37 4.42 1.13 -11.76
C ASN A 37 5.61 0.19 -11.92
N SER A 38 6.77 0.71 -12.35
CA SER A 38 8.01 -0.07 -12.45
C SER A 38 8.48 -0.58 -11.08
N VAL A 39 8.40 0.25 -10.04
CA VAL A 39 8.74 -0.13 -8.67
C VAL A 39 7.77 -1.18 -8.13
N LEU A 40 6.47 -0.97 -8.32
CA LEU A 40 5.42 -1.88 -7.87
C LEU A 40 5.51 -3.25 -8.57
N GLU A 41 5.76 -3.25 -9.88
CA GLU A 41 5.94 -4.47 -10.66
C GLU A 41 7.14 -5.28 -10.18
N ALA A 42 8.29 -4.64 -10.00
CA ALA A 42 9.47 -5.30 -9.48
C ALA A 42 9.24 -5.88 -8.07
N GLY A 43 8.60 -5.10 -7.18
CA GLY A 43 8.22 -5.56 -5.84
C GLY A 43 7.30 -6.78 -5.89
N LYS A 44 6.31 -6.80 -6.81
CA LYS A 44 5.41 -7.93 -7.02
C LYS A 44 6.15 -9.15 -7.54
N GLU A 45 6.98 -9.02 -8.56
CA GLU A 45 7.75 -10.13 -9.12
C GLU A 45 8.70 -10.77 -8.09
N LEU A 46 9.22 -9.97 -7.16
CA LEU A 46 10.05 -10.46 -6.05
C LEU A 46 9.23 -10.92 -4.84
N ASN A 47 7.93 -10.60 -4.79
CA ASN A 47 7.07 -10.73 -3.62
C ASN A 47 7.66 -10.06 -2.37
N ARG A 48 8.15 -8.82 -2.52
CA ARG A 48 8.83 -8.05 -1.47
C ARG A 48 8.21 -6.67 -1.25
N PRO A 49 8.32 -6.12 -0.03
CA PRO A 49 7.98 -4.73 0.21
C PRO A 49 8.91 -3.80 -0.56
N VAL A 50 8.36 -2.67 -0.99
CA VAL A 50 9.11 -1.58 -1.63
C VAL A 50 8.70 -0.26 -1.01
N MET A 51 9.57 0.75 -1.12
CA MET A 51 9.25 2.11 -0.74
C MET A 51 9.25 3.01 -1.97
N ILE A 52 8.17 3.76 -2.14
CA ILE A 52 8.04 4.80 -3.16
C ILE A 52 8.22 6.14 -2.48
N GLN A 53 9.17 6.93 -2.94
CA GLN A 53 9.41 8.26 -2.41
C GLN A 53 9.28 9.35 -3.47
N PHE A 54 8.85 10.53 -3.02
CA PHE A 54 8.79 11.73 -3.86
C PHE A 54 9.70 12.79 -3.26
N SER A 55 10.69 13.24 -4.02
CA SER A 55 11.38 14.48 -3.72
C SER A 55 10.53 15.69 -4.09
N GLU A 56 10.93 16.87 -3.64
CA GLU A 56 10.22 18.12 -3.96
C GLU A 56 10.09 18.31 -5.48
N GLY A 57 11.20 18.16 -6.21
CA GLY A 57 11.23 18.27 -7.67
C GLY A 57 10.48 17.16 -8.37
N GLY A 58 10.58 15.92 -7.86
CA GLY A 58 9.83 14.77 -8.39
C GLY A 58 8.32 14.95 -8.22
N ALA A 59 7.89 15.42 -7.06
CA ALA A 59 6.50 15.76 -6.78
C ALA A 59 6.01 16.87 -7.71
N ALA A 60 6.75 17.98 -7.88
CA ALA A 60 6.39 19.03 -8.82
C ALA A 60 6.25 18.51 -10.26
N PHE A 61 7.09 17.54 -10.66
CA PHE A 61 7.00 16.91 -11.98
C PHE A 61 5.74 16.05 -12.13
N VAL A 62 5.32 15.32 -11.08
CA VAL A 62 4.04 14.57 -11.05
C VAL A 62 2.85 15.51 -11.27
N ALA A 63 2.86 16.69 -10.67
CA ALA A 63 1.81 17.70 -10.88
C ALA A 63 1.87 18.32 -12.30
N GLY A 64 3.08 18.45 -12.84
CA GLY A 64 3.37 19.01 -14.15
C GLY A 64 4.14 20.33 -14.07
N LYS A 65 5.27 20.41 -14.78
CA LYS A 65 6.21 21.54 -14.74
C LYS A 65 5.62 22.90 -15.14
N SER A 66 4.46 22.93 -15.81
CA SER A 66 3.79 24.18 -16.19
C SER A 66 2.99 24.80 -15.05
N LEU A 67 2.74 24.06 -13.95
CA LEU A 67 2.04 24.61 -12.80
C LEU A 67 2.94 25.55 -12.00
N PRO A 68 2.40 26.64 -11.43
CA PRO A 68 3.19 27.55 -10.60
C PRO A 68 3.78 26.81 -9.41
N ASN A 69 5.08 26.97 -9.15
CA ASN A 69 5.74 26.41 -7.97
C ASN A 69 6.59 27.48 -7.28
N GLU A 70 5.92 28.51 -6.77
CA GLU A 70 6.57 29.68 -6.20
C GLU A 70 7.34 29.31 -4.93
N LYS A 71 8.56 29.85 -4.80
CA LYS A 71 9.37 29.71 -3.58
C LYS A 71 8.56 30.19 -2.38
N GLY A 72 8.58 29.42 -1.30
CA GLY A 72 7.82 29.71 -0.08
C GLY A 72 6.36 29.24 -0.10
N LYS A 73 5.82 28.78 -1.24
CA LYS A 73 4.47 28.18 -1.33
C LYS A 73 4.50 26.72 -1.78
N LEU A 74 5.35 26.41 -2.76
CA LEU A 74 5.59 25.04 -3.25
C LEU A 74 4.32 24.27 -3.66
N GLN A 75 3.32 25.00 -4.16
CA GLN A 75 1.98 24.46 -4.42
C GLN A 75 1.95 23.31 -5.46
N ALA A 76 2.86 23.29 -6.45
CA ALA A 76 2.93 22.18 -7.40
C ALA A 76 3.52 20.92 -6.74
N SER A 77 4.53 21.10 -5.89
CA SER A 77 5.16 19.99 -5.15
C SER A 77 4.20 19.39 -4.13
N ILE A 78 3.42 20.22 -3.43
CA ILE A 78 2.37 19.73 -2.52
C ILE A 78 1.33 18.93 -3.31
N LEU A 79 0.76 19.52 -4.36
CA LEU A 79 -0.26 18.88 -5.19
C LEU A 79 0.24 17.56 -5.79
N GLY A 80 1.46 17.55 -6.32
CA GLY A 80 2.01 16.38 -6.99
C GLY A 80 2.39 15.26 -6.03
N ALA A 81 2.90 15.57 -4.84
CA ALA A 81 3.14 14.57 -3.80
C ALA A 81 1.83 13.92 -3.38
N VAL A 82 0.79 14.73 -3.09
CA VAL A 82 -0.54 14.24 -2.69
C VAL A 82 -1.18 13.41 -3.80
N ALA A 83 -1.13 13.87 -5.06
CA ALA A 83 -1.64 13.14 -6.21
C ALA A 83 -0.89 11.82 -6.43
N GLY A 84 0.44 11.84 -6.31
CA GLY A 84 1.31 10.67 -6.37
C GLY A 84 0.95 9.63 -5.30
N ALA A 85 0.81 10.05 -4.04
CA ALA A 85 0.42 9.17 -2.94
C ALA A 85 -0.97 8.56 -3.17
N HIS A 86 -1.96 9.35 -3.63
CA HIS A 86 -3.27 8.82 -3.99
C HIS A 86 -3.20 7.80 -5.12
N PHE A 87 -2.38 8.05 -6.15
CA PHE A 87 -2.16 7.08 -7.22
C PHE A 87 -1.59 5.77 -6.67
N VAL A 88 -0.52 5.82 -5.87
CA VAL A 88 0.08 4.63 -5.25
C VAL A 88 -0.95 3.86 -4.42
N ARG A 89 -1.73 4.55 -3.59
CA ARG A 89 -2.78 3.94 -2.77
C ARG A 89 -3.87 3.25 -3.61
N ALA A 90 -4.19 3.80 -4.78
CA ALA A 90 -5.17 3.21 -5.68
C ALA A 90 -4.64 1.94 -6.38
N VAL A 91 -3.37 1.92 -6.80
CA VAL A 91 -2.84 0.82 -7.62
C VAL A 91 -2.09 -0.26 -6.82
N ALA A 92 -1.41 0.08 -5.73
CA ALA A 92 -0.59 -0.85 -4.96
C ALA A 92 -1.33 -2.11 -4.47
N PRO A 93 -2.61 -2.05 -4.04
CA PRO A 93 -3.35 -3.26 -3.67
C PRO A 93 -3.45 -4.30 -4.80
N ALA A 94 -3.53 -3.86 -6.05
CA ALA A 94 -3.61 -4.75 -7.21
C ALA A 94 -2.28 -5.49 -7.48
N TYR A 95 -1.15 -4.89 -7.11
CA TYR A 95 0.16 -5.55 -7.14
C TYR A 95 0.31 -6.57 -6.01
N GLY A 96 -0.46 -6.44 -4.92
CA GLY A 96 -0.50 -7.46 -3.86
C GLY A 96 0.71 -7.48 -2.93
N ILE A 97 1.43 -6.35 -2.81
CA ILE A 97 2.60 -6.19 -1.93
C ILE A 97 2.39 -5.05 -0.92
N PRO A 98 3.08 -5.04 0.23
CA PRO A 98 3.17 -3.87 1.10
C PRO A 98 4.00 -2.77 0.44
N VAL A 99 3.55 -1.53 0.56
CA VAL A 99 4.25 -0.36 0.03
C VAL A 99 4.34 0.71 1.10
N ILE A 100 5.54 1.23 1.34
CA ILE A 100 5.72 2.45 2.13
C ILE A 100 5.71 3.65 1.16
N VAL A 101 4.94 4.67 1.46
CA VAL A 101 4.92 5.94 0.70
C VAL A 101 5.60 7.02 1.52
N HIS A 102 6.61 7.65 0.95
CA HIS A 102 7.52 8.55 1.64
C HIS A 102 7.69 9.88 0.87
N SER A 103 8.04 10.97 1.58
CA SER A 103 8.61 12.16 0.95
C SER A 103 10.09 12.28 1.29
N ASP A 104 10.90 12.59 0.29
CA ASP A 104 12.35 12.69 0.40
C ASP A 104 12.80 14.05 0.98
N HIS A 105 14.11 14.34 0.91
CA HIS A 105 14.79 15.55 1.40
C HIS A 105 13.92 16.83 1.42
N CYS A 106 13.68 17.34 2.63
CA CYS A 106 12.99 18.61 2.85
C CYS A 106 13.84 19.54 3.71
N ALA A 107 14.63 20.38 3.03
CA ALA A 107 15.39 21.45 3.66
C ALA A 107 14.51 22.53 4.29
N LYS A 108 15.10 23.38 5.14
CA LYS A 108 14.37 24.46 5.83
C LYS A 108 13.59 25.37 4.89
N LYS A 109 14.16 25.66 3.71
CA LYS A 109 13.53 26.44 2.63
C LYS A 109 12.30 25.75 2.00
N LEU A 110 12.18 24.43 2.19
CA LEU A 110 11.13 23.57 1.64
C LEU A 110 10.03 23.22 2.66
N LEU A 111 10.12 23.69 3.91
CA LEU A 111 9.10 23.44 4.94
C LEU A 111 7.64 23.74 4.51
N PRO A 112 7.34 24.74 3.66
CA PRO A 112 5.97 24.91 3.15
C PRO A 112 5.42 23.68 2.41
N TRP A 113 6.29 22.93 1.72
CA TRP A 113 5.91 21.66 1.09
C TRP A 113 5.59 20.59 2.13
N PHE A 114 6.43 20.47 3.16
CA PHE A 114 6.21 19.56 4.29
C PHE A 114 4.90 19.86 5.03
N ASP A 115 4.64 21.14 5.33
CA ASP A 115 3.42 21.59 5.99
C ASP A 115 2.18 21.22 5.16
N GLY A 116 2.21 21.46 3.84
CA GLY A 116 1.12 21.10 2.95
C GLY A 116 0.88 19.59 2.82
N MET A 117 1.92 18.76 2.89
CA MET A 117 1.78 17.31 2.95
C MET A 117 1.16 16.86 4.28
N LEU A 118 1.60 17.40 5.41
CA LEU A 118 1.01 17.08 6.71
C LEU A 118 -0.45 17.53 6.83
N GLU A 119 -0.83 18.67 6.23
CA GLU A 119 -2.24 19.08 6.15
C GLU A 119 -3.09 18.05 5.38
N ALA A 120 -2.54 17.50 4.29
CA ALA A 120 -3.20 16.44 3.53
C ALA A 120 -3.29 15.14 4.34
N ASP A 121 -2.25 14.79 5.09
CA ASP A 121 -2.27 13.64 6.00
C ASP A 121 -3.29 13.78 7.11
N GLU A 122 -3.36 14.93 7.76
CA GLU A 122 -4.34 15.21 8.82
C GLU A 122 -5.77 15.11 8.28
N ALA A 123 -6.01 15.67 7.10
CA ALA A 123 -7.30 15.58 6.42
C ALA A 123 -7.67 14.13 6.04
N PHE A 124 -6.69 13.35 5.59
CA PHE A 124 -6.88 11.95 5.21
C PHE A 124 -7.06 11.06 6.45
N PHE A 125 -6.28 11.28 7.51
CA PHE A 125 -6.36 10.59 8.79
C PHE A 125 -7.72 10.78 9.45
N LYS A 126 -8.26 12.00 9.43
CA LYS A 126 -9.61 12.28 9.94
C LYS A 126 -10.70 11.48 9.23
N GLN A 127 -10.51 11.15 7.94
CA GLN A 127 -11.50 10.44 7.13
C GLN A 127 -11.30 8.93 7.14
N HIS A 128 -10.06 8.46 7.26
CA HIS A 128 -9.69 7.06 7.01
C HIS A 128 -9.04 6.36 8.20
N GLY A 129 -8.69 7.08 9.27
CA GLY A 129 -8.01 6.54 10.45
C GLY A 129 -6.54 6.17 10.23
N GLU A 130 -5.96 6.54 9.08
CA GLU A 130 -4.56 6.38 8.73
C GLU A 130 -4.10 7.58 7.87
N PRO A 131 -2.82 7.98 7.90
CA PRO A 131 -2.31 9.10 7.10
C PRO A 131 -2.23 8.74 5.60
N LEU A 132 -2.09 9.76 4.75
CA LEU A 132 -1.91 9.58 3.30
C LEU A 132 -0.53 9.00 3.00
N PHE A 133 0.50 9.53 3.65
CA PHE A 133 1.89 9.08 3.62
C PHE A 133 2.22 8.20 4.83
N SER A 134 3.10 7.23 4.61
CA SER A 134 3.65 6.38 5.68
C SER A 134 4.70 7.12 6.51
N SER A 135 5.50 7.95 5.85
CA SER A 135 6.64 8.66 6.46
C SER A 135 7.01 9.92 5.69
N HIS A 136 7.69 10.85 6.36
CA HIS A 136 8.25 12.06 5.73
C HIS A 136 9.68 12.29 6.20
N MET A 137 10.48 12.97 5.38
CA MET A 137 11.86 13.31 5.69
C MET A 137 12.05 14.80 5.94
N LEU A 138 12.81 15.15 6.99
CA LEU A 138 13.40 16.47 7.18
C LEU A 138 14.93 16.39 7.00
N ASP A 139 15.44 17.22 6.09
CA ASP A 139 16.88 17.38 5.87
C ASP A 139 17.29 18.77 6.34
N LEU A 140 17.57 18.93 7.63
CA LEU A 140 18.05 20.20 8.18
C LEU A 140 19.54 20.12 8.50
N SER A 141 20.28 19.28 7.78
CA SER A 141 21.71 19.03 7.99
C SER A 141 22.61 20.26 7.75
N GLU A 142 22.14 21.22 6.94
CA GLU A 142 22.81 22.51 6.73
C GLU A 142 22.66 23.48 7.91
N GLU A 143 21.67 23.23 8.79
CA GLU A 143 21.39 24.06 9.97
C GLU A 143 22.20 23.57 11.19
N PRO A 144 22.39 24.40 12.23
CA PRO A 144 22.99 23.94 13.48
C PRO A 144 22.22 22.74 14.06
N ASP A 145 22.92 21.72 14.58
CA ASP A 145 22.32 20.47 15.07
C ASP A 145 21.21 20.70 16.11
N GLU A 146 21.40 21.67 17.02
CA GLU A 146 20.37 22.04 18.01
C GLU A 146 19.08 22.54 17.35
N GLU A 147 19.20 23.34 16.28
CA GLU A 147 18.06 23.85 15.52
C GLU A 147 17.41 22.73 14.69
N ASN A 148 18.21 21.91 14.02
CA ASN A 148 17.73 20.73 13.29
C ASN A 148 16.89 19.82 14.20
N ILE A 149 17.46 19.40 15.33
CA ILE A 149 16.79 18.52 16.30
C ILE A 149 15.52 19.19 16.86
N ALA A 150 15.55 20.49 17.19
CA ALA A 150 14.39 21.20 17.71
C ALA A 150 13.23 21.27 16.70
N ILE A 151 13.52 21.53 15.43
CA ILE A 151 12.50 21.56 14.37
C ILE A 151 11.97 20.14 14.12
N CYS A 152 12.84 19.14 14.05
CA CYS A 152 12.45 17.73 13.92
C CYS A 152 11.54 17.29 15.08
N ALA A 153 11.87 17.64 16.32
CA ALA A 153 11.04 17.35 17.49
C ALA A 153 9.65 18.01 17.40
N LYS A 154 9.58 19.26 16.93
CA LYS A 154 8.31 19.96 16.69
C LYS A 154 7.44 19.22 15.67
N TYR A 155 8.01 18.79 14.53
CA TYR A 155 7.27 18.08 13.50
C TYR A 155 6.91 16.64 13.92
N LEU A 156 7.81 15.93 14.59
CA LEU A 156 7.51 14.60 15.13
C LEU A 156 6.35 14.64 16.12
N THR A 157 6.25 15.70 16.92
CA THR A 157 5.11 15.91 17.83
C THR A 157 3.79 16.04 17.07
N ARG A 158 3.77 16.68 15.89
CA ARG A 158 2.60 16.79 15.01
C ARG A 158 2.28 15.47 14.30
N MET A 159 3.30 14.70 13.95
CA MET A 159 3.21 13.42 13.23
C MET A 159 2.81 12.24 14.12
N ALA A 160 3.23 12.25 15.39
CA ALA A 160 3.06 11.14 16.33
C ALA A 160 1.60 10.69 16.55
N PRO A 161 0.60 11.61 16.67
CA PRO A 161 -0.81 11.21 16.77
C PRO A 161 -1.32 10.40 15.57
N MET A 162 -0.75 10.62 14.38
CA MET A 162 -1.07 9.88 13.16
C MET A 162 -0.22 8.62 12.98
N LYS A 163 0.71 8.36 13.90
CA LYS A 163 1.70 7.27 13.84
C LYS A 163 2.54 7.31 12.55
N GLN A 164 2.83 8.50 12.04
CA GLN A 164 3.76 8.64 10.92
C GLN A 164 5.20 8.48 11.40
N ILE A 165 6.06 7.99 10.52
CA ILE A 165 7.50 7.87 10.77
C ILE A 165 8.18 9.15 10.28
N LEU A 166 9.01 9.77 11.12
CA LEU A 166 9.88 10.86 10.71
C LEU A 166 11.26 10.30 10.35
N GLU A 167 11.71 10.53 9.13
CA GLU A 167 13.11 10.40 8.77
C GLU A 167 13.80 11.76 8.97
N MET A 168 14.98 11.76 9.58
CA MET A 168 15.74 13.00 9.76
C MET A 168 17.20 12.80 9.41
N GLU A 169 17.83 13.84 8.85
CA GLU A 169 19.25 13.82 8.48
C GLU A 169 20.13 14.68 9.41
N ILE A 170 21.24 14.12 9.86
CA ILE A 170 22.21 14.77 10.74
C ILE A 170 23.62 14.67 10.16
N GLY A 171 24.37 15.77 10.19
CA GLY A 171 25.66 15.90 9.51
C GLY A 171 25.50 16.13 8.00
N ILE A 172 26.54 16.60 7.34
CA ILE A 172 26.45 17.03 5.94
C ILE A 172 26.80 15.84 5.03
N THR A 173 25.82 15.31 4.29
CA THR A 173 26.07 14.37 3.19
C THR A 173 26.68 15.10 2.01
N GLY A 174 27.64 14.48 1.30
CA GLY A 174 28.26 15.13 0.14
C GLY A 174 27.36 15.13 -1.11
N GLY A 175 27.69 15.96 -2.09
CA GLY A 175 27.11 15.84 -3.44
C GLY A 175 25.85 16.67 -3.70
N VAL A 176 25.03 16.28 -4.69
CA VAL A 176 23.85 17.05 -5.11
C VAL A 176 22.60 16.17 -5.16
N GLU A 177 21.57 16.55 -4.41
CA GLU A 177 20.23 15.94 -4.48
C GLU A 177 19.15 17.03 -4.53
N ASP A 178 18.31 17.01 -5.56
CA ASP A 178 17.12 17.87 -5.73
C ASP A 178 17.21 19.32 -5.19
N GLY A 179 18.33 20.00 -5.48
CA GLY A 179 18.54 21.41 -5.14
C GLY A 179 19.21 21.68 -3.78
N VAL A 180 19.71 20.63 -3.13
CA VAL A 180 20.74 20.64 -2.08
C VAL A 180 22.07 20.30 -2.74
N ASP A 181 23.08 21.17 -2.60
CA ASP A 181 24.43 20.98 -3.19
C ASP A 181 25.50 21.14 -2.10
N ASN A 182 25.98 20.00 -1.63
CA ASN A 182 27.02 19.83 -0.63
C ASN A 182 28.37 19.42 -1.24
N SER A 183 28.55 19.57 -2.56
CA SER A 183 29.79 19.19 -3.26
C SER A 183 31.04 19.95 -2.76
N GLY A 184 30.86 21.08 -2.08
CA GLY A 184 31.92 21.91 -1.50
C GLY A 184 32.12 21.80 0.03
N ALA A 185 31.45 20.86 0.70
CA ALA A 185 31.50 20.76 2.17
C ALA A 185 32.89 20.38 2.70
N ALA A 186 33.24 20.90 3.89
CA ALA A 186 34.52 20.60 4.55
C ALA A 186 34.59 19.12 4.97
N LYS A 187 35.74 18.47 4.76
CA LYS A 187 35.91 17.01 4.92
C LYS A 187 35.59 16.51 6.33
N GLU A 188 35.78 17.35 7.33
CA GLU A 188 35.55 17.05 8.74
C GLU A 188 34.06 17.06 9.09
N LYS A 189 33.21 17.73 8.29
CA LYS A 189 31.76 17.77 8.46
C LYS A 189 31.01 16.65 7.72
N LEU A 190 31.74 15.82 6.96
CA LEU A 190 31.19 14.71 6.16
C LEU A 190 30.96 13.42 6.96
N TYR A 191 31.24 13.45 8.27
CA TYR A 191 31.04 12.31 9.16
C TYR A 191 30.37 12.80 10.45
N SER A 192 29.16 12.32 10.72
CA SER A 192 28.47 12.57 11.98
C SER A 192 29.17 11.82 13.11
N THR A 193 29.17 12.38 14.31
CA THR A 193 29.74 11.68 15.48
C THR A 193 28.68 10.83 16.18
N PRO A 194 29.09 9.79 16.94
CA PRO A 194 28.17 9.03 17.79
C PRO A 194 27.38 9.89 18.78
N ALA A 195 27.97 10.98 19.28
CA ALA A 195 27.31 11.90 20.18
C ALA A 195 26.19 12.70 19.49
N ASP A 196 26.42 13.19 18.27
CA ASP A 196 25.42 13.94 17.49
C ASP A 196 24.18 13.06 17.22
N VAL A 197 24.41 11.83 16.79
CA VAL A 197 23.34 10.85 16.52
C VAL A 197 22.60 10.46 17.81
N PHE A 198 23.30 10.36 18.94
CA PHE A 198 22.65 10.08 20.21
C PHE A 198 21.85 11.27 20.75
N ALA A 199 22.26 12.51 20.45
CA ALA A 199 21.48 13.70 20.79
C ALA A 199 20.12 13.70 20.08
N VAL A 200 20.09 13.31 18.80
CA VAL A 200 18.83 13.06 18.06
C VAL A 200 17.96 12.05 18.80
N TYR A 201 18.50 10.86 19.11
CA TYR A 201 17.75 9.82 19.80
C TYR A 201 17.17 10.31 21.12
N THR A 202 17.98 11.01 21.92
CA THR A 202 17.58 11.54 23.23
C THR A 202 16.43 12.53 23.12
N ALA A 203 16.41 13.37 22.07
CA ALA A 203 15.37 14.37 21.87
C ALA A 203 14.09 13.79 21.26
N LEU A 204 14.20 12.87 20.30
CA LEU A 204 13.05 12.39 19.52
C LEU A 204 12.34 11.18 20.15
N ASN A 205 13.09 10.25 20.75
CA ASN A 205 12.53 9.01 21.30
C ASN A 205 11.45 9.23 22.39
N PRO A 206 11.55 10.23 23.28
CA PRO A 206 10.48 10.54 24.23
C PRO A 206 9.17 11.01 23.58
N ILE A 207 9.21 11.55 22.37
CA ILE A 207 8.03 12.02 21.61
C ILE A 207 7.38 10.84 20.91
N SER A 208 8.17 10.08 20.18
CA SER A 208 7.75 8.86 19.48
C SER A 208 8.98 8.03 19.14
N PRO A 209 8.92 6.68 19.25
CA PRO A 209 10.00 5.83 18.76
C PRO A 209 10.04 5.74 17.23
N MET A 210 9.00 6.21 16.52
CA MET A 210 8.85 6.10 15.07
C MET A 210 9.67 7.17 14.33
N PHE A 211 10.98 7.04 14.40
CA PHE A 211 11.90 7.85 13.61
C PHE A 211 13.10 7.06 13.11
N THR A 212 13.65 7.51 11.99
CA THR A 212 14.88 6.97 11.38
C THR A 212 15.88 8.09 11.19
N ILE A 213 17.17 7.75 11.25
CA ILE A 213 18.27 8.71 11.17
C ILE A 213 19.10 8.43 9.92
N ALA A 214 19.25 9.42 9.06
CA ALA A 214 20.31 9.45 8.06
C ALA A 214 21.52 10.17 8.68
N ALA A 215 22.59 9.43 8.91
CA ALA A 215 23.85 10.00 9.38
C ALA A 215 24.80 10.17 8.20
N ALA A 216 25.65 11.20 8.23
CA ALA A 216 26.76 11.30 7.30
C ALA A 216 27.86 10.31 7.71
N PHE A 217 28.18 9.36 6.84
CA PHE A 217 29.30 8.43 7.02
C PHE A 217 30.16 8.34 5.75
N GLY A 218 30.30 9.48 5.07
CA GLY A 218 30.98 9.58 3.78
C GLY A 218 30.13 9.17 2.58
N ASN A 219 28.81 9.05 2.77
CA ASN A 219 27.83 8.86 1.71
C ASN A 219 27.57 10.17 0.95
N VAL A 220 27.31 10.04 -0.35
CA VAL A 220 27.26 11.17 -1.30
C VAL A 220 26.11 10.95 -2.29
N HIS A 221 25.30 11.98 -2.55
CA HIS A 221 24.12 11.86 -3.41
C HIS A 221 24.45 12.02 -4.89
N GLY A 222 24.23 10.96 -5.68
CA GLY A 222 24.54 10.91 -7.12
C GLY A 222 25.68 9.94 -7.45
N VAL A 223 26.09 9.90 -8.72
CA VAL A 223 27.19 9.03 -9.18
C VAL A 223 28.48 9.85 -9.25
N TYR A 224 29.43 9.58 -8.36
CA TYR A 224 30.73 10.27 -8.33
C TYR A 224 31.88 9.38 -8.78
N LYS A 225 32.92 10.03 -9.32
CA LYS A 225 34.22 9.39 -9.51
C LYS A 225 34.79 8.99 -8.15
N ALA A 226 35.31 7.77 -8.06
CA ALA A 226 36.02 7.28 -6.88
C ALA A 226 37.10 8.29 -6.43
N GLY A 227 37.06 8.72 -5.16
CA GLY A 227 38.15 9.48 -4.52
C GLY A 227 37.82 10.81 -3.81
N ASN A 228 36.60 11.35 -3.91
CA ASN A 228 36.27 12.64 -3.26
C ASN A 228 35.91 12.51 -1.78
N VAL A 229 35.13 11.48 -1.42
CA VAL A 229 34.73 11.12 -0.05
C VAL A 229 34.75 9.59 0.03
N VAL A 230 35.23 9.05 1.16
CA VAL A 230 35.34 7.60 1.36
C VAL A 230 34.20 7.17 2.26
N LEU A 231 33.35 6.28 1.75
CA LEU A 231 32.28 5.67 2.52
C LEU A 231 32.87 4.87 3.69
N LYS A 232 32.35 5.08 4.90
CA LYS A 232 32.79 4.42 6.14
C LYS A 232 31.59 3.86 6.92
N PRO A 233 30.91 2.81 6.41
CA PRO A 233 29.72 2.26 7.04
C PRO A 233 29.97 1.71 8.46
N GLU A 234 31.23 1.48 8.83
CA GLU A 234 31.68 1.05 10.15
C GLU A 234 31.32 2.08 11.24
N LEU A 235 31.26 3.37 10.89
CA LEU A 235 30.85 4.43 11.82
C LEU A 235 29.42 4.24 12.34
N LEU A 236 28.55 3.59 11.55
CA LEU A 236 27.19 3.29 11.99
C LEU A 236 27.19 2.28 13.15
N GLU A 237 28.15 1.34 13.17
CA GLU A 237 28.29 0.41 14.29
C GLU A 237 28.77 1.13 15.55
N ASP A 238 29.73 2.05 15.42
CA ASP A 238 30.19 2.90 16.54
C ASP A 238 29.03 3.70 17.16
N MET A 239 28.14 4.23 16.31
CA MET A 239 26.93 4.94 16.75
C MET A 239 25.94 4.02 17.48
N GLN A 240 25.74 2.77 17.04
CA GLN A 240 24.91 1.80 17.75
C GLN A 240 25.48 1.46 19.13
N VAL A 241 26.78 1.17 19.19
CA VAL A 241 27.48 0.83 20.44
C VAL A 241 27.37 1.97 21.44
N TYR A 242 27.67 3.19 21.00
CA TYR A 242 27.56 4.38 21.85
C TYR A 242 26.14 4.56 22.38
N ALA A 243 25.13 4.52 21.51
CA ALA A 243 23.73 4.68 21.93
C ALA A 243 23.30 3.58 22.91
N ARG A 244 23.69 2.33 22.68
CA ARG A 244 23.44 1.20 23.59
C ARG A 244 24.05 1.46 24.97
N GLU A 245 25.30 1.88 25.03
CA GLU A 245 26.00 2.17 26.29
C GLU A 245 25.32 3.32 27.06
N GLN A 246 24.93 4.39 26.37
CA GLN A 246 24.23 5.52 26.99
C GLN A 246 22.83 5.15 27.48
N ILE A 247 22.06 4.37 26.70
CA ILE A 247 20.73 3.89 27.13
C ILE A 247 20.86 2.96 28.34
N LYS A 248 21.82 2.03 28.30
CA LYS A 248 22.07 1.10 29.41
C LYS A 248 22.49 1.83 30.68
N SER A 249 23.33 2.85 30.58
CA SER A 249 23.79 3.63 31.73
C SER A 249 22.68 4.50 32.34
N THR A 250 21.77 5.04 31.52
CA THR A 250 20.71 5.96 31.97
C THR A 250 19.42 5.27 32.37
N THR A 251 19.05 4.16 31.72
CA THR A 251 17.75 3.47 31.92
C THR A 251 17.87 2.04 32.44
N GLY A 252 19.06 1.45 32.39
CA GLY A 252 19.29 0.03 32.68
C GLY A 252 18.86 -0.93 31.57
N GLN A 253 18.27 -0.45 30.47
CA GLN A 253 17.84 -1.29 29.35
C GLN A 253 19.01 -1.59 28.41
N ASP A 254 19.18 -2.87 28.07
CA ASP A 254 20.23 -3.32 27.15
C ASP A 254 19.63 -3.61 25.77
N ILE A 255 19.57 -2.57 24.92
CA ILE A 255 19.05 -2.64 23.56
C ILE A 255 20.24 -2.77 22.61
N GLU A 256 20.36 -3.90 21.90
CA GLU A 256 21.54 -4.19 21.08
C GLU A 256 21.75 -3.17 19.95
N ARG A 257 20.68 -2.82 19.22
CA ARG A 257 20.68 -1.88 18.09
C ARG A 257 19.56 -0.85 18.23
N PRO A 258 19.72 0.16 19.12
CA PRO A 258 18.66 1.11 19.42
C PRO A 258 18.31 2.02 18.23
N LEU A 259 19.26 2.29 17.34
CA LEU A 259 19.08 3.24 16.24
C LEU A 259 18.56 2.55 14.96
N ASN A 260 17.80 3.30 14.15
CA ASN A 260 17.29 2.87 12.85
C ASN A 260 17.89 3.77 11.78
N PHE A 261 18.82 3.24 10.98
CA PHE A 261 19.55 4.06 10.02
C PHE A 261 18.93 4.04 8.63
N VAL A 262 19.15 5.14 7.91
CA VAL A 262 18.87 5.28 6.49
C VAL A 262 20.19 5.53 5.76
N PHE A 263 20.37 4.86 4.63
CA PHE A 263 21.52 5.04 3.76
C PHE A 263 21.12 5.86 2.53
N HIS A 264 21.41 7.15 2.54
CA HIS A 264 21.28 7.98 1.34
C HIS A 264 22.51 7.89 0.43
N GLY A 265 22.36 8.22 -0.85
CA GLY A 265 23.49 8.13 -1.79
C GLY A 265 23.96 6.69 -2.04
N GLY A 266 23.07 5.70 -1.99
CA GLY A 266 23.43 4.29 -2.18
C GLY A 266 23.83 3.90 -3.62
N SER A 267 23.50 4.74 -4.61
CA SER A 267 23.80 4.48 -6.02
C SER A 267 25.32 4.42 -6.26
N GLY A 268 25.80 3.34 -6.89
CA GLY A 268 27.23 3.12 -7.14
C GLY A 268 28.07 2.65 -5.93
N SER A 269 27.47 2.43 -4.76
CA SER A 269 28.19 1.88 -3.60
C SER A 269 28.61 0.43 -3.81
N GLU A 270 29.78 0.06 -3.29
CA GLU A 270 30.24 -1.33 -3.33
C GLU A 270 29.42 -2.25 -2.41
N LYS A 271 29.15 -3.48 -2.87
CA LYS A 271 28.27 -4.45 -2.17
C LYS A 271 28.71 -4.78 -0.74
N HIS A 272 30.01 -4.76 -0.49
CA HIS A 272 30.55 -5.06 0.84
C HIS A 272 30.23 -3.91 1.82
N HIS A 273 30.31 -2.65 1.38
CA HIS A 273 29.90 -1.50 2.20
C HIS A 273 28.41 -1.51 2.51
N ILE A 274 27.57 -1.89 1.52
CA ILE A 274 26.13 -2.08 1.73
C ILE A 274 25.90 -3.14 2.82
N THR A 275 26.54 -4.30 2.70
CA THR A 275 26.44 -5.37 3.72
C THR A 275 26.86 -4.90 5.11
N THR A 276 27.95 -4.14 5.24
CA THR A 276 28.38 -3.55 6.52
C THR A 276 27.32 -2.63 7.10
N ALA A 277 26.73 -1.76 6.28
CA ALA A 277 25.68 -0.83 6.71
C ALA A 277 24.40 -1.55 7.13
N LEU A 278 23.99 -2.61 6.41
CA LEU A 278 22.85 -3.45 6.79
C LEU A 278 23.07 -4.11 8.16
N ASN A 279 24.27 -4.66 8.37
CA ASN A 279 24.64 -5.22 9.67
C ASN A 279 24.58 -4.17 10.78
N ALA A 280 24.92 -2.91 10.48
CA ALA A 280 24.88 -1.79 11.42
C ALA A 280 23.46 -1.28 11.75
N GLY A 281 22.41 -1.83 11.12
CA GLY A 281 21.01 -1.47 11.38
C GLY A 281 20.42 -0.45 10.41
N VAL A 282 20.97 -0.36 9.18
CA VAL A 282 20.28 0.32 8.08
C VAL A 282 19.02 -0.46 7.69
N VAL A 283 17.89 0.24 7.65
CA VAL A 283 16.56 -0.32 7.33
C VAL A 283 15.99 0.20 6.02
N LYS A 284 16.56 1.28 5.48
CA LYS A 284 16.17 1.93 4.22
C LYS A 284 17.43 2.37 3.47
N MET A 285 17.43 2.22 2.14
CA MET A 285 18.45 2.83 1.29
C MET A 285 17.78 3.55 0.11
N ASN A 286 18.15 4.80 -0.13
CA ASN A 286 17.64 5.58 -1.24
C ASN A 286 18.32 5.15 -2.55
N VAL A 287 17.52 5.01 -3.61
CA VAL A 287 17.99 4.72 -4.97
C VAL A 287 17.24 5.60 -5.94
N ASP A 288 17.98 6.49 -6.61
CA ASP A 288 17.39 7.40 -7.61
C ASP A 288 18.18 7.37 -8.93
N THR A 289 19.40 7.93 -8.93
CA THR A 289 20.21 8.12 -10.14
C THR A 289 20.37 6.84 -10.97
N ASP A 290 20.59 5.70 -10.30
CA ASP A 290 20.71 4.41 -10.97
C ASP A 290 19.41 3.98 -11.68
N THR A 291 18.25 4.26 -11.09
CA THR A 291 16.95 3.98 -11.71
C THR A 291 16.59 4.98 -12.81
N GLN A 292 16.98 6.25 -12.68
CA GLN A 292 16.85 7.23 -13.77
C GLN A 292 17.65 6.77 -15.01
N TRP A 293 18.90 6.34 -14.80
CA TRP A 293 19.74 5.81 -15.86
C TRP A 293 19.11 4.56 -16.49
N ALA A 294 18.67 3.59 -15.68
CA ALA A 294 18.04 2.37 -16.17
C ALA A 294 16.75 2.65 -16.98
N TYR A 295 15.94 3.60 -16.53
CA TYR A 295 14.71 4.00 -17.23
C TYR A 295 15.02 4.63 -18.59
N TRP A 296 15.98 5.57 -18.66
CA TRP A 296 16.47 6.15 -19.91
C TRP A 296 17.08 5.09 -20.85
N GLU A 297 17.85 4.15 -20.31
CA GLU A 297 18.51 3.12 -21.08
C GLU A 297 17.52 2.24 -21.86
N GLY A 298 16.33 2.00 -21.30
CA GLY A 298 15.25 1.29 -21.99
C GLY A 298 14.80 2.01 -23.26
N LEU A 299 14.58 3.33 -23.19
CA LEU A 299 14.28 4.17 -24.36
C LEU A 299 15.42 4.13 -25.38
N LEU A 300 16.67 4.30 -24.93
CA LEU A 300 17.85 4.30 -25.79
C LEU A 300 17.98 2.98 -26.56
N LYS A 301 17.81 1.84 -25.89
CA LYS A 301 17.85 0.50 -26.50
C LYS A 301 16.71 0.32 -27.50
N PHE A 302 15.49 0.74 -27.15
CA PHE A 302 14.35 0.68 -28.05
C PHE A 302 14.57 1.53 -29.31
N TYR A 303 15.02 2.78 -29.15
CA TYR A 303 15.30 3.68 -30.27
C TYR A 303 16.33 3.06 -31.22
N LYS A 304 17.48 2.59 -30.72
CA LYS A 304 18.51 1.94 -31.55
C LYS A 304 17.98 0.72 -32.30
N ALA A 305 17.15 -0.09 -31.67
CA ALA A 305 16.57 -1.29 -32.29
C ALA A 305 15.51 -0.97 -33.35
N LYS A 306 14.86 0.21 -33.26
CA LYS A 306 13.74 0.62 -34.11
C LYS A 306 14.00 1.93 -34.85
N GLU A 307 15.25 2.32 -35.02
CA GLU A 307 15.64 3.63 -35.56
C GLU A 307 14.98 3.91 -36.92
N GLY A 308 15.01 2.93 -37.84
CA GLY A 308 14.37 3.05 -39.16
C GLY A 308 12.84 3.17 -39.13
N TYR A 309 12.19 2.90 -38.00
CA TYR A 309 10.73 2.93 -37.82
C TYR A 309 10.25 4.13 -36.99
N LEU A 310 11.14 5.03 -36.57
CA LEU A 310 10.83 6.13 -35.64
C LEU A 310 11.06 7.52 -36.22
N GLN A 311 11.42 7.62 -37.51
CA GLN A 311 11.72 8.90 -38.16
C GLN A 311 10.48 9.65 -38.66
N GLY A 312 9.35 8.96 -38.81
CA GLY A 312 8.11 9.54 -39.32
C GLY A 312 6.90 8.63 -39.06
N GLN A 313 5.70 9.16 -39.30
CA GLN A 313 4.46 8.38 -39.11
C GLN A 313 4.30 7.27 -40.15
N ILE A 314 4.86 7.47 -41.34
CA ILE A 314 4.82 6.60 -42.51
C ILE A 314 6.24 6.54 -43.10
N GLY A 315 6.62 5.39 -43.65
CA GLY A 315 7.92 5.14 -44.26
C GLY A 315 8.88 4.45 -43.28
N ASN A 316 9.32 3.26 -43.65
CA ASN A 316 10.27 2.45 -42.88
C ASN A 316 11.01 1.45 -43.80
N PRO A 317 11.95 0.62 -43.29
CA PRO A 317 12.69 -0.34 -44.10
C PRO A 317 11.84 -1.40 -44.83
N GLU A 318 10.56 -1.56 -44.47
CA GLU A 318 9.62 -2.46 -45.15
C GLU A 318 8.83 -1.78 -46.28
N GLY A 319 8.98 -0.46 -46.45
CA GLY A 319 8.40 0.31 -47.56
C GLY A 319 8.05 1.75 -47.21
N GLU A 320 7.99 2.62 -48.22
CA GLU A 320 7.73 4.06 -48.07
C GLU A 320 6.31 4.36 -47.55
N ASP A 321 5.32 3.51 -47.85
CA ASP A 321 3.92 3.70 -47.43
C ASP A 321 3.56 2.97 -46.13
N LYS A 322 4.53 2.34 -45.45
CA LYS A 322 4.26 1.52 -44.27
C LYS A 322 4.07 2.39 -43.02
N PRO A 323 3.01 2.16 -42.20
CA PRO A 323 2.74 2.97 -41.02
C PRO A 323 3.61 2.53 -39.83
N ASN A 324 4.06 3.51 -39.03
CA ASN A 324 4.94 3.28 -37.89
C ASN A 324 4.24 3.35 -36.51
N LYS A 325 2.90 3.45 -36.49
CA LYS A 325 2.11 3.63 -35.25
C LYS A 325 2.43 2.60 -34.18
N SER A 326 2.65 1.35 -34.57
CA SER A 326 2.99 0.26 -33.65
C SER A 326 4.37 0.38 -32.98
N PHE A 327 5.20 1.34 -33.40
CA PHE A 327 6.54 1.59 -32.86
C PHE A 327 6.59 2.89 -32.05
N TYR A 328 6.05 4.01 -32.57
CA TYR A 328 6.12 5.30 -31.89
C TYR A 328 5.04 5.52 -30.82
N ASP A 329 4.02 4.64 -30.73
CA ASP A 329 3.03 4.69 -29.66
C ASP A 329 3.74 4.74 -28.29
N PRO A 330 3.50 5.75 -27.44
CA PRO A 330 4.15 5.87 -26.15
C PRO A 330 4.12 4.61 -25.30
N ARG A 331 3.03 3.84 -25.37
CA ARG A 331 2.89 2.60 -24.60
C ARG A 331 3.91 1.53 -24.98
N LYS A 332 4.54 1.64 -26.15
CA LYS A 332 5.58 0.71 -26.60
C LYS A 332 6.92 1.06 -25.98
N TRP A 333 7.41 2.27 -26.22
CA TRP A 333 8.75 2.65 -25.75
C TRP A 333 8.77 2.98 -24.24
N ILE A 334 7.69 3.51 -23.66
CA ILE A 334 7.57 3.67 -22.20
C ILE A 334 7.67 2.30 -21.52
N ARG A 335 7.02 1.28 -22.08
CA ARG A 335 7.08 -0.07 -21.51
C ARG A 335 8.50 -0.67 -21.52
N GLU A 336 9.31 -0.32 -22.51
CA GLU A 336 10.72 -0.72 -22.53
C GLU A 336 11.55 0.04 -21.47
N CYS A 337 11.22 1.31 -21.20
CA CYS A 337 11.79 2.07 -20.08
C CYS A 337 11.45 1.39 -18.75
N GLU A 338 10.17 1.06 -18.54
CA GLU A 338 9.68 0.33 -17.35
C GLU A 338 10.41 -1.00 -17.19
N SER A 339 10.45 -1.82 -18.25
CA SER A 339 11.09 -3.14 -18.21
C SER A 339 12.58 -3.07 -17.90
N SER A 340 13.26 -2.01 -18.35
CA SER A 340 14.66 -1.73 -18.01
C SER A 340 14.81 -1.33 -16.54
N MET A 341 13.97 -0.41 -16.06
CA MET A 341 13.95 0.02 -14.66
C MET A 341 13.59 -1.11 -13.69
N VAL A 342 12.62 -1.97 -14.02
CA VAL A 342 12.24 -3.15 -13.23
C VAL A 342 13.44 -4.04 -12.95
N LYS A 343 14.33 -4.24 -13.95
CA LYS A 343 15.56 -5.02 -13.75
C LYS A 343 16.50 -4.36 -12.74
N ARG A 344 16.68 -3.04 -12.83
CA ARG A 344 17.53 -2.30 -11.88
C ARG A 344 16.95 -2.30 -10.47
N VAL A 345 15.63 -2.13 -10.33
CA VAL A 345 14.92 -2.23 -9.04
C VAL A 345 15.15 -3.60 -8.42
N LYS A 346 15.04 -4.68 -9.21
CA LYS A 346 15.31 -6.05 -8.72
C LYS A 346 16.75 -6.23 -8.24
N GLU A 347 17.71 -5.66 -8.94
CA GLU A 347 19.12 -5.66 -8.53
C GLU A 347 19.31 -4.89 -7.22
N SER A 348 18.70 -3.71 -7.05
CA SER A 348 18.74 -2.97 -5.78
C SER A 348 18.14 -3.80 -4.63
N CYS A 349 17.02 -4.49 -4.86
CA CYS A 349 16.45 -5.40 -3.87
C CYS A 349 17.42 -6.56 -3.53
N ALA A 350 18.14 -7.08 -4.52
CA ALA A 350 19.14 -8.13 -4.32
C ALA A 350 20.30 -7.67 -3.44
N ASP A 351 20.87 -6.50 -3.75
CA ASP A 351 22.02 -5.96 -3.03
C ASP A 351 21.68 -5.60 -1.57
N LEU A 352 20.43 -5.27 -1.28
CA LEU A 352 19.95 -4.96 0.07
C LEU A 352 19.55 -6.18 0.90
N ALA A 353 19.90 -7.38 0.45
CA ALA A 353 19.52 -8.66 1.06
C ALA A 353 17.99 -8.81 1.27
N SER A 354 17.17 -7.98 0.61
CA SER A 354 15.71 -8.06 0.69
C SER A 354 15.17 -9.31 -0.02
N LEU A 355 16.05 -10.09 -0.67
CA LEU A 355 15.77 -11.39 -1.28
C LEU A 355 15.92 -12.59 -0.32
N GLY A 356 16.34 -12.39 0.94
CA GLY A 356 16.52 -13.45 1.94
C GLY A 356 15.30 -14.36 2.11
N THR A 357 15.55 -15.67 2.30
CA THR A 357 14.62 -16.81 2.19
C THR A 357 13.19 -16.61 2.70
N PRO A 358 12.17 -17.26 2.09
CA PRO A 358 10.79 -17.23 2.57
C PRO A 358 10.67 -17.98 3.91
N THR A 359 11.07 -17.34 4.99
CA THR A 359 10.84 -17.83 6.34
C THR A 359 9.62 -17.11 6.89
N GLU A 360 8.51 -17.83 6.79
CA GLU A 360 7.26 -17.69 7.52
C GLU A 360 6.47 -16.38 7.37
N PRO A 361 5.13 -16.45 7.30
CA PRO A 361 4.29 -15.27 7.37
C PRO A 361 4.56 -14.56 8.69
N ILE A 362 4.69 -13.23 8.63
CA ILE A 362 4.71 -12.32 9.79
C ILE A 362 3.53 -12.67 10.70
N CYS A 363 3.79 -13.47 11.74
CA CYS A 363 2.84 -13.71 12.81
C CYS A 363 3.10 -12.62 13.85
N CYS A 364 2.07 -11.85 14.18
CA CYS A 364 2.12 -10.81 15.21
C CYS A 364 2.11 -11.44 16.62
N ASP A 365 2.93 -12.45 16.87
CA ASP A 365 3.00 -13.14 18.16
C ASP A 365 4.15 -12.56 18.97
N GLY A 366 3.94 -11.33 19.43
CA GLY A 366 4.82 -10.60 20.32
C GLY A 366 4.14 -10.17 21.61
N ILE A 367 3.21 -10.98 22.16
CA ILE A 367 2.66 -10.77 23.51
C ILE A 367 2.39 -12.15 24.18
N GLY A 368 3.35 -12.61 25.00
CA GLY A 368 3.15 -13.39 26.24
C GLY A 368 2.39 -14.74 26.25
N HIS A 369 3.18 -15.82 26.37
CA HIS A 369 3.00 -17.06 27.16
C HIS A 369 1.90 -18.13 26.89
N ASN A 370 2.43 -19.35 26.66
CA ASN A 370 2.01 -20.70 27.10
C ASN A 370 0.64 -21.26 26.67
N CYS A 371 0.65 -22.26 25.77
CA CYS A 371 0.24 -23.65 26.06
C CYS A 371 0.47 -24.60 24.87
N PHE A 372 0.83 -25.83 25.20
CA PHE A 372 1.24 -26.97 24.37
C PHE A 372 0.12 -27.57 23.48
N GLU A 373 0.58 -28.18 22.38
CA GLU A 373 0.10 -29.40 21.70
C GLU A 373 -1.36 -29.50 21.19
N ALA A 374 -1.55 -29.68 19.87
CA ALA A 374 -1.80 -31.01 19.26
C ALA A 374 -2.42 -30.94 17.84
N PHE A 375 -2.03 -31.93 17.02
CA PHE A 375 -2.62 -32.40 15.75
C PHE A 375 -2.31 -31.65 14.43
N SER A 376 -1.31 -32.19 13.74
CA SER A 376 -1.07 -32.14 12.30
C SER A 376 -2.07 -33.03 11.53
N PHE A 377 -2.67 -32.49 10.47
CA PHE A 377 -3.19 -33.25 9.33
C PHE A 377 -2.92 -32.45 8.05
N GLU A 378 -2.18 -33.05 7.13
CA GLU A 378 -1.88 -32.54 5.79
C GLU A 378 -3.11 -32.61 4.88
N PHE A 379 -3.34 -31.55 4.11
CA PHE A 379 -4.03 -31.60 2.82
C PHE A 379 -3.36 -30.61 1.86
N GLU A 380 -2.82 -31.15 0.77
CA GLU A 380 -2.28 -30.39 -0.35
C GLU A 380 -3.37 -29.55 -1.02
N GLY A 381 -3.08 -28.26 -1.24
CA GLY A 381 -3.63 -27.44 -2.32
C GLY A 381 -5.15 -27.16 -2.31
N ILE A 382 -5.56 -26.13 -1.55
CA ILE A 382 -6.53 -25.05 -1.91
C ILE A 382 -6.72 -24.20 -0.63
N GLN A 383 -6.26 -22.94 -0.65
CA GLN A 383 -6.28 -22.05 0.52
C GLN A 383 -7.68 -21.48 0.78
N VAL A 384 -8.37 -22.01 1.81
CA VAL A 384 -9.51 -21.37 2.48
C VAL A 384 -9.08 -20.94 3.88
N THR A 385 -8.16 -19.99 3.98
CA THR A 385 -7.51 -19.60 5.26
C THR A 385 -8.21 -18.48 6.03
N LYS A 386 -9.36 -17.97 5.58
CA LYS A 386 -10.13 -16.94 6.33
C LYS A 386 -11.41 -17.45 7.02
N ALA A 387 -11.88 -18.66 6.72
CA ALA A 387 -13.10 -19.20 7.33
C ALA A 387 -12.88 -19.93 8.66
N CYS A 388 -11.70 -20.53 8.87
CA CYS A 388 -11.45 -21.40 10.01
C CYS A 388 -11.24 -20.66 11.35
N SER A 389 -10.68 -19.45 11.37
CA SER A 389 -10.42 -18.72 12.62
C SER A 389 -11.70 -18.22 13.29
N VAL A 390 -12.67 -17.74 12.50
CA VAL A 390 -13.97 -17.29 13.00
C VAL A 390 -14.81 -18.49 13.44
N LEU A 391 -14.85 -19.57 12.66
CA LEU A 391 -15.61 -20.79 13.01
C LEU A 391 -15.04 -21.56 14.21
N ALA A 392 -13.72 -21.51 14.45
CA ALA A 392 -13.09 -22.09 15.63
C ALA A 392 -13.52 -21.39 16.93
N SER A 393 -13.66 -20.06 16.91
CA SER A 393 -14.20 -19.30 18.05
C SER A 393 -15.69 -19.58 18.31
N PHE A 394 -16.46 -19.96 17.29
CA PHE A 394 -17.90 -20.25 17.43
C PHE A 394 -18.23 -21.69 17.81
N ARG A 395 -17.41 -22.69 17.44
CA ARG A 395 -17.59 -24.08 17.90
C ARG A 395 -17.50 -24.20 19.43
N HIS A 396 -16.63 -23.40 20.06
CA HIS A 396 -16.53 -23.36 21.51
C HIS A 396 -17.81 -22.87 22.22
N CYS A 397 -18.64 -22.06 21.54
CA CYS A 397 -19.93 -21.61 22.08
C CYS A 397 -21.06 -22.65 21.95
N GLN A 398 -21.03 -23.51 20.91
CA GLN A 398 -22.10 -24.50 20.69
C GLN A 398 -21.90 -25.81 21.46
N GLU A 399 -20.66 -26.14 21.88
CA GLU A 399 -20.39 -27.34 22.68
C GLU A 399 -20.96 -27.24 24.11
N VAL A 400 -21.27 -26.03 24.59
CA VAL A 400 -21.86 -25.77 25.92
C VAL A 400 -23.38 -26.03 25.93
N GLU A 401 -24.07 -25.97 24.78
CA GLU A 401 -25.54 -26.12 24.70
C GLU A 401 -26.02 -27.57 24.53
N LYS A 402 -25.15 -28.53 24.19
CA LYS A 402 -25.56 -29.91 23.82
C LYS A 402 -25.58 -30.94 24.96
N ARG A 403 -25.40 -30.56 26.21
CA ARG A 403 -25.55 -31.48 27.36
C ARG A 403 -26.68 -30.99 28.27
N GLY A 404 -27.86 -31.58 28.09
CA GLY A 404 -29.06 -31.24 28.87
C GLY A 404 -29.05 -31.72 30.32
N SER A 405 -29.90 -31.06 31.12
CA SER A 405 -30.41 -31.39 32.46
C SER A 405 -29.74 -30.67 33.65
N PRO A 406 -30.43 -30.50 34.81
CA PRO A 406 -31.29 -29.36 35.14
C PRO A 406 -30.82 -28.63 36.41
N PHE A 407 -31.37 -27.42 36.67
CA PHE A 407 -31.11 -26.61 37.88
C PHE A 407 -29.66 -26.16 38.10
N LEU A 408 -29.24 -25.11 37.40
CA LEU A 408 -28.22 -24.20 37.93
C LEU A 408 -28.71 -22.77 37.71
N LYS A 409 -28.99 -22.07 38.82
CA LYS A 409 -29.07 -20.60 38.80
C LYS A 409 -27.77 -20.11 38.15
N PRO A 410 -27.82 -19.20 37.16
CA PRO A 410 -26.61 -18.76 36.48
C PRO A 410 -25.61 -18.24 37.52
N SER A 411 -24.37 -18.76 37.47
CA SER A 411 -23.34 -18.36 38.41
C SER A 411 -23.11 -16.87 38.27
N ARG A 412 -22.73 -16.22 39.37
CA ARG A 412 -22.45 -14.78 39.39
C ARG A 412 -21.45 -14.41 38.29
N GLU A 413 -20.46 -15.27 38.03
CA GLU A 413 -19.49 -15.12 36.95
C GLU A 413 -20.08 -15.23 35.54
N ALA A 414 -21.09 -16.07 35.31
CA ALA A 414 -21.76 -16.17 34.02
C ALA A 414 -22.56 -14.90 33.71
N LEU A 415 -23.27 -14.37 34.72
CA LEU A 415 -23.97 -13.08 34.61
C LEU A 415 -22.99 -11.91 34.46
N GLU A 416 -21.82 -11.97 35.10
CA GLU A 416 -20.77 -10.96 35.00
C GLU A 416 -20.09 -11.00 33.62
N ARG A 417 -19.88 -12.19 33.06
CA ARG A 417 -19.37 -12.35 31.68
C ARG A 417 -20.38 -11.86 30.64
N GLU A 418 -21.65 -12.15 30.82
CA GLU A 418 -22.72 -11.68 29.93
C GLU A 418 -22.87 -10.15 30.01
N ARG A 419 -22.79 -9.57 31.23
CA ARG A 419 -22.71 -8.10 31.42
C ARG A 419 -21.45 -7.50 30.79
N MET A 420 -20.30 -8.11 30.98
CA MET A 420 -19.03 -7.63 30.42
C MET A 420 -19.00 -7.76 28.89
N MET A 421 -19.62 -8.79 28.32
CA MET A 421 -19.84 -8.88 26.87
C MET A 421 -20.78 -7.78 26.39
N ALA A 422 -21.91 -7.55 27.07
CA ALA A 422 -22.85 -6.49 26.71
C ALA A 422 -22.21 -5.09 26.80
N ILE A 423 -21.29 -4.87 27.75
CA ILE A 423 -20.49 -3.63 27.86
C ILE A 423 -19.47 -3.53 26.71
N LYS A 424 -18.71 -4.60 26.42
CA LYS A 424 -17.79 -4.64 25.28
C LYS A 424 -18.49 -4.48 23.92
N TYR A 425 -19.73 -4.97 23.80
CA TYR A 425 -20.58 -4.77 22.64
C TYR A 425 -21.11 -3.34 22.51
N LYS A 426 -21.32 -2.62 23.63
CA LYS A 426 -21.61 -1.18 23.64
C LYS A 426 -20.38 -0.31 23.34
N GLU A 427 -19.17 -0.83 23.56
CA GLU A 427 -17.89 -0.17 23.25
C GLU A 427 -17.41 -0.42 21.80
N LEU A 428 -18.02 -1.38 21.10
CA LEU A 428 -17.82 -1.54 19.66
C LEU A 428 -18.58 -0.42 18.93
N ASP A 429 -17.81 0.53 18.40
CA ASP A 429 -18.30 1.62 17.56
C ASP A 429 -19.27 1.07 16.48
N ILE A 430 -20.41 1.75 16.31
CA ILE A 430 -21.44 1.42 15.31
C ILE A 430 -20.80 1.19 13.93
N PHE A 431 -19.73 1.92 13.61
CA PHE A 431 -18.96 1.77 12.38
C PHE A 431 -18.21 0.43 12.25
N LYS A 432 -17.65 -0.12 13.33
CA LYS A 432 -16.93 -1.42 13.29
C LYS A 432 -17.88 -2.58 13.03
N LEU A 433 -19.08 -2.53 13.62
CA LEU A 433 -20.12 -3.52 13.35
C LEU A 433 -20.68 -3.40 11.92
N ASP A 434 -20.72 -2.19 11.36
CA ASP A 434 -21.11 -1.96 9.96
C ASP A 434 -20.08 -2.53 8.96
N ILE A 435 -18.78 -2.45 9.29
CA ILE A 435 -17.70 -3.10 8.52
C ILE A 435 -17.85 -4.62 8.56
N ILE A 436 -18.04 -5.21 9.75
CA ILE A 436 -18.24 -6.65 9.92
C ILE A 436 -19.47 -7.12 9.13
N ALA A 437 -20.56 -6.36 9.18
CA ALA A 437 -21.78 -6.65 8.42
C ALA A 437 -21.50 -6.71 6.90
N ARG A 438 -20.74 -5.75 6.36
CA ARG A 438 -20.38 -5.70 4.93
C ARG A 438 -19.46 -6.86 4.53
N GLU A 439 -18.52 -7.23 5.38
CA GLU A 439 -17.65 -8.38 5.14
C GLU A 439 -18.43 -9.71 5.13
N LEU A 440 -19.33 -9.92 6.08
CA LEU A 440 -20.21 -11.09 6.10
C LEU A 440 -21.09 -11.17 4.85
N LYS A 441 -21.61 -10.04 4.38
CA LYS A 441 -22.38 -9.97 3.14
C LYS A 441 -21.53 -10.27 1.90
N SER A 442 -20.29 -9.77 1.85
CA SER A 442 -19.35 -10.08 0.77
C SER A 442 -19.06 -11.58 0.71
N LEU A 443 -18.84 -12.21 1.86
CA LEU A 443 -18.57 -13.64 1.97
C LEU A 443 -19.77 -14.49 1.52
N ASP A 444 -21.01 -14.11 1.86
CA ASP A 444 -22.22 -14.79 1.37
C ASP A 444 -22.34 -14.71 -0.17
N ASN A 445 -21.98 -13.55 -0.76
CA ASN A 445 -22.00 -13.36 -2.21
C ASN A 445 -20.94 -14.23 -2.91
N GLU A 446 -19.71 -14.27 -2.37
CA GLU A 446 -18.62 -15.11 -2.90
C GLU A 446 -18.96 -16.59 -2.85
N LEU A 447 -19.48 -17.10 -1.72
CA LEU A 447 -19.98 -18.46 -1.62
C LEU A 447 -21.14 -18.74 -2.59
N GLY A 448 -21.95 -17.73 -2.90
CA GLY A 448 -22.98 -17.79 -3.93
C GLY A 448 -22.40 -18.01 -5.33
N LEU A 449 -21.27 -17.39 -5.66
CA LEU A 449 -20.56 -17.59 -6.92
C LEU A 449 -19.94 -18.98 -7.00
N VAL A 450 -19.27 -19.43 -5.94
CA VAL A 450 -18.71 -20.79 -5.85
C VAL A 450 -19.80 -21.85 -6.03
N GLY A 451 -20.97 -21.66 -5.41
CA GLY A 451 -22.11 -22.56 -5.60
C GLY A 451 -22.65 -22.58 -7.04
N LYS A 452 -22.60 -21.45 -7.76
CA LYS A 452 -22.97 -21.40 -9.19
C LYS A 452 -21.96 -22.14 -10.06
N GLU A 453 -20.66 -21.99 -9.77
CA GLU A 453 -19.60 -22.73 -10.47
C GLU A 453 -19.69 -24.23 -10.20
N ALA A 454 -19.98 -24.65 -8.97
CA ALA A 454 -20.23 -26.05 -8.62
C ALA A 454 -21.37 -26.65 -9.46
N LYS A 455 -22.49 -25.91 -9.60
CA LYS A 455 -23.62 -26.33 -10.45
C LYS A 455 -23.24 -26.40 -11.92
N PHE A 456 -22.46 -25.43 -12.41
CA PHE A 456 -21.99 -25.42 -13.79
C PHE A 456 -21.06 -26.62 -14.08
N LEU A 457 -20.18 -26.96 -13.12
CA LEU A 457 -19.31 -28.12 -13.17
C LEU A 457 -20.14 -29.42 -13.27
N GLN A 458 -21.17 -29.57 -12.45
CA GLN A 458 -22.08 -30.72 -12.50
C GLN A 458 -22.84 -30.81 -13.84
N GLN A 459 -23.32 -29.68 -14.37
CA GLN A 459 -23.97 -29.63 -15.69
C GLN A 459 -23.03 -30.00 -16.84
N SER A 460 -21.76 -29.62 -16.72
CA SER A 460 -20.73 -29.92 -17.70
C SER A 460 -20.26 -31.37 -17.64
N ALA A 461 -20.41 -32.04 -16.50
CA ALA A 461 -20.06 -33.46 -16.31
C ALA A 461 -20.82 -34.37 -17.30
N GLY A 462 -22.05 -34.02 -17.68
CA GLY A 462 -22.83 -34.78 -18.67
C GLY A 462 -22.26 -34.76 -20.10
N ARG A 463 -21.21 -33.98 -20.36
CA ARG A 463 -20.50 -33.93 -21.64
C ARG A 463 -19.26 -34.82 -21.69
N LEU A 464 -18.91 -35.43 -20.55
CA LEU A 464 -17.76 -36.32 -20.47
C LEU A 464 -18.11 -37.69 -21.05
N LYS A 465 -17.15 -38.29 -21.75
CA LYS A 465 -17.30 -39.62 -22.36
C LYS A 465 -16.98 -40.74 -21.38
N ASP A 466 -16.15 -40.45 -20.37
CA ASP A 466 -15.79 -41.41 -19.33
C ASP A 466 -16.79 -41.37 -18.18
N PHE A 467 -17.37 -42.52 -17.88
CA PHE A 467 -18.39 -42.66 -16.84
C PHE A 467 -17.82 -42.51 -15.42
N GLY A 468 -16.57 -42.93 -15.19
CA GLY A 468 -15.90 -42.80 -13.90
C GLY A 468 -15.64 -41.34 -13.54
N ASP A 469 -15.09 -40.58 -14.47
CA ASP A 469 -14.84 -39.14 -14.32
C ASP A 469 -16.14 -38.37 -14.15
N GLN A 470 -17.19 -38.74 -14.89
CA GLN A 470 -18.52 -38.15 -14.73
C GLN A 470 -19.06 -38.35 -13.31
N GLN A 471 -18.98 -39.57 -12.75
CA GLN A 471 -19.43 -39.85 -11.39
C GLN A 471 -18.60 -39.11 -10.33
N GLN A 472 -17.28 -39.05 -10.49
CA GLN A 472 -16.42 -38.31 -9.57
C GLN A 472 -16.74 -36.81 -9.56
N ILE A 473 -16.90 -36.19 -10.72
CA ILE A 473 -17.21 -34.76 -10.84
C ILE A 473 -18.60 -34.46 -10.26
N LEU A 474 -19.59 -35.32 -10.49
CA LEU A 474 -20.92 -35.17 -9.90
C LEU A 474 -20.88 -35.27 -8.37
N GLN A 475 -20.14 -36.24 -7.83
CA GLN A 475 -19.98 -36.44 -6.39
C GLN A 475 -19.25 -35.26 -5.72
N HIS A 476 -18.14 -34.81 -6.31
CA HIS A 476 -17.36 -33.68 -5.81
C HIS A 476 -18.14 -32.37 -5.91
N GLY A 477 -18.82 -32.14 -7.03
CA GLY A 477 -19.70 -30.98 -7.23
C GLY A 477 -20.84 -30.95 -6.21
N SER A 478 -21.43 -32.11 -5.87
CA SER A 478 -22.51 -32.20 -4.88
C SER A 478 -21.99 -31.84 -3.48
N LYS A 479 -20.85 -32.41 -3.09
CA LYS A 479 -20.22 -32.13 -1.79
C LYS A 479 -19.86 -30.65 -1.65
N MET A 480 -19.36 -30.03 -2.71
CA MET A 480 -19.02 -28.61 -2.74
C MET A 480 -20.27 -27.73 -2.63
N LEU A 481 -21.36 -28.11 -3.33
CA LEU A 481 -22.63 -27.40 -3.25
C LEU A 481 -23.23 -27.48 -1.83
N ASP A 482 -23.22 -28.66 -1.21
CA ASP A 482 -23.72 -28.87 0.15
C ASP A 482 -22.95 -28.03 1.18
N GLN A 483 -21.62 -27.98 1.06
CA GLN A 483 -20.77 -27.14 1.91
C GLN A 483 -21.06 -25.64 1.71
N CYS A 484 -21.23 -25.20 0.46
CA CYS A 484 -21.59 -23.81 0.18
C CYS A 484 -22.94 -23.45 0.82
N VAL A 485 -23.94 -24.33 0.71
CA VAL A 485 -25.27 -24.12 1.31
C VAL A 485 -25.17 -24.03 2.84
N GLN A 486 -24.44 -24.94 3.49
CA GLN A 486 -24.26 -24.93 4.94
C GLN A 486 -23.56 -23.66 5.44
N LEU A 487 -22.47 -23.26 4.78
CA LEU A 487 -21.72 -22.06 5.16
C LEU A 487 -22.54 -20.78 4.97
N ARG A 488 -23.26 -20.67 3.86
CA ARG A 488 -24.16 -19.53 3.61
C ARG A 488 -25.29 -19.47 4.64
N SER A 489 -25.85 -20.63 5.03
CA SER A 489 -26.86 -20.70 6.10
C SER A 489 -26.31 -20.15 7.41
N HIS A 490 -25.11 -20.56 7.81
CA HIS A 490 -24.48 -20.06 9.05
C HIS A 490 -24.20 -18.56 9.00
N ILE A 491 -23.70 -18.04 7.88
CA ILE A 491 -23.44 -16.60 7.72
C ILE A 491 -24.74 -15.81 7.85
N ARG A 492 -25.82 -16.29 7.22
CA ARG A 492 -27.14 -15.66 7.35
C ARG A 492 -27.67 -15.71 8.78
N ASP A 493 -27.53 -16.83 9.48
CA ASP A 493 -27.91 -16.94 10.89
C ASP A 493 -27.17 -15.94 11.76
N VAL A 494 -25.86 -15.74 11.52
CA VAL A 494 -25.06 -14.73 12.22
C VAL A 494 -25.54 -13.31 11.89
N ILE A 495 -25.77 -13.00 10.62
CA ILE A 495 -26.34 -11.71 10.19
C ILE A 495 -27.69 -11.45 10.89
N HIS A 496 -28.56 -12.46 10.94
CA HIS A 496 -29.89 -12.33 11.53
C HIS A 496 -29.88 -12.18 13.05
N LYS A 497 -29.06 -12.97 13.76
CA LYS A 497 -29.01 -13.00 15.23
C LYS A 497 -28.16 -11.90 15.83
N CYS A 498 -27.10 -11.47 15.15
CA CYS A 498 -26.09 -10.60 15.74
C CYS A 498 -26.14 -9.15 15.25
N LEU A 499 -26.80 -8.85 14.12
CA LEU A 499 -26.90 -7.48 13.60
C LEU A 499 -28.24 -6.83 13.95
N SER A 500 -28.21 -5.51 14.15
CA SER A 500 -29.43 -4.69 14.29
C SER A 500 -30.17 -4.56 12.96
N GLU A 501 -31.47 -4.20 13.00
CA GLU A 501 -32.27 -3.98 11.78
C GLU A 501 -31.68 -2.89 10.88
N THR A 502 -31.15 -1.80 11.46
CA THR A 502 -30.47 -0.73 10.70
C THR A 502 -29.24 -1.25 9.96
N GLN A 503 -28.46 -2.13 10.57
CA GLN A 503 -27.26 -2.73 9.94
C GLN A 503 -27.64 -3.73 8.85
N LYS A 504 -28.71 -4.51 9.05
CA LYS A 504 -29.26 -5.41 8.02
C LYS A 504 -29.71 -4.61 6.80
N LEU A 505 -30.41 -3.49 7.01
CA LEU A 505 -30.80 -2.53 5.97
C LEU A 505 -29.58 -1.99 5.21
N HIS A 506 -28.51 -1.58 5.90
CA HIS A 506 -27.29 -1.06 5.25
C HIS A 506 -26.62 -2.06 4.31
N ILE A 507 -26.64 -3.35 4.63
CA ILE A 507 -26.04 -4.39 3.78
C ILE A 507 -27.04 -5.01 2.79
N GLY A 508 -28.26 -4.46 2.71
CA GLY A 508 -29.33 -5.02 1.88
C GLY A 508 -29.67 -6.47 2.24
N ALA A 509 -29.56 -6.83 3.53
CA ALA A 509 -30.13 -8.06 4.05
C ALA A 509 -31.62 -7.80 4.31
N PRO A 510 -32.54 -8.54 3.68
CA PRO A 510 -33.97 -8.31 3.86
C PRO A 510 -34.32 -8.43 5.35
N ALA A 511 -35.11 -7.46 5.85
CA ALA A 511 -35.88 -7.66 7.06
C ALA A 511 -36.72 -8.92 6.85
N ILE A 512 -36.80 -9.77 7.87
CA ILE A 512 -37.50 -11.06 7.83
C ILE A 512 -38.88 -10.85 7.22
N ASP A 513 -39.04 -11.27 5.97
CA ASP A 513 -40.26 -11.62 5.23
C ASP A 513 -39.93 -11.70 3.72
N ASP A 514 -38.84 -12.38 3.36
CA ASP A 514 -38.60 -12.80 1.96
C ASP A 514 -39.26 -14.18 1.75
N PRO A 515 -40.36 -14.27 0.98
CA PRO A 515 -41.05 -15.54 0.71
C PRO A 515 -40.18 -16.56 -0.05
N LEU A 516 -39.03 -16.16 -0.59
CA LEU A 516 -38.08 -17.07 -1.24
C LEU A 516 -37.31 -17.96 -0.24
N ALA A 517 -37.43 -17.68 1.07
CA ALA A 517 -36.81 -18.50 2.13
C ALA A 517 -37.70 -19.63 2.65
N ALA A 518 -38.98 -19.71 2.24
CA ALA A 518 -39.83 -20.86 2.56
C ALA A 518 -39.63 -21.96 1.50
N GLY A 519 -39.17 -23.14 1.93
CA GLY A 519 -39.15 -24.33 1.08
C GLY A 519 -40.54 -24.62 0.50
N GLU A 520 -40.57 -25.29 -0.65
CA GLU A 520 -41.79 -25.72 -1.33
C GLU A 520 -42.82 -26.27 -0.33
N LEU A 521 -44.02 -25.67 -0.32
CA LEU A 521 -45.17 -26.24 0.36
C LEU A 521 -45.49 -27.59 -0.28
N LYS A 522 -45.33 -28.67 0.48
CA LYS A 522 -46.03 -29.92 0.17
C LYS A 522 -47.52 -29.65 0.30
N ASP A 523 -48.26 -29.99 -0.75
CA ASP A 523 -49.72 -29.92 -0.89
C ASP A 523 -50.30 -28.59 -1.45
N GLY A 524 -49.98 -28.29 -2.71
CA GLY A 524 -50.96 -27.82 -3.70
C GLY A 524 -51.71 -26.47 -3.49
N GLY A 525 -51.28 -25.58 -2.60
CA GLY A 525 -51.94 -24.29 -2.37
C GLY A 525 -51.58 -23.21 -3.39
N VAL A 526 -52.59 -22.57 -4.01
CA VAL A 526 -52.44 -21.46 -4.97
C VAL A 526 -52.23 -20.14 -4.23
N MET A 527 -51.24 -19.34 -4.67
CA MET A 527 -51.02 -17.97 -4.17
C MET A 527 -52.14 -17.02 -4.64
N ALA A 528 -52.85 -16.41 -3.69
CA ALA A 528 -53.70 -15.26 -3.94
C ALA A 528 -52.82 -14.01 -4.14
N GLY A 529 -52.90 -13.40 -5.33
CA GLY A 529 -52.17 -12.17 -5.65
C GLY A 529 -52.88 -10.93 -5.13
N PHE A 530 -52.12 -9.94 -4.66
CA PHE A 530 -52.49 -8.51 -4.69
C PHE A 530 -51.18 -7.69 -4.87
N VAL A 531 -51.05 -7.02 -6.03
CA VAL A 531 -51.14 -5.56 -6.28
C VAL A 531 -49.81 -4.83 -6.07
N TYR A 532 -49.15 -4.54 -7.18
CA TYR A 532 -48.08 -3.54 -7.27
C TYR A 532 -48.69 -2.14 -7.06
N GLU A 533 -48.21 -1.40 -6.08
CA GLU A 533 -48.22 0.07 -6.17
C GLU A 533 -47.03 0.48 -7.05
N GLU A 534 -47.34 1.17 -8.16
CA GLU A 534 -46.36 1.83 -9.02
C GLU A 534 -45.65 2.93 -8.23
N VAL A 535 -44.36 2.73 -7.93
CA VAL A 535 -43.48 3.82 -7.53
C VAL A 535 -42.78 4.30 -8.80
N ASP A 536 -43.13 5.52 -9.22
CA ASP A 536 -42.63 6.18 -10.42
C ASP A 536 -41.11 6.04 -10.60
N ALA A 537 -40.72 5.49 -11.75
CA ALA A 537 -39.34 5.50 -12.22
C ALA A 537 -38.87 6.96 -12.42
N PRO A 538 -37.69 7.37 -11.93
CA PRO A 538 -37.18 8.69 -12.20
C PRO A 538 -36.87 8.80 -13.70
N ALA A 539 -37.55 9.72 -14.38
CA ALA A 539 -37.39 9.98 -15.81
C ALA A 539 -35.92 10.18 -16.18
N HIS A 540 -35.44 9.38 -17.14
CA HIS A 540 -34.18 9.60 -17.83
C HIS A 540 -34.13 11.03 -18.40
N GLY A 541 -33.32 11.93 -17.81
CA GLY A 541 -33.09 13.28 -18.35
C GLY A 541 -32.86 14.41 -17.36
N SER A 542 -32.91 14.19 -16.04
CA SER A 542 -32.90 15.30 -15.07
C SER A 542 -31.53 15.95 -14.83
N SER A 543 -30.41 15.31 -15.19
CA SER A 543 -29.08 15.89 -14.93
C SER A 543 -28.72 17.03 -15.90
N LYS A 544 -28.11 18.09 -15.38
CA LYS A 544 -27.63 19.25 -16.16
C LYS A 544 -26.65 18.82 -17.28
N ALA A 545 -25.90 17.74 -17.04
CA ALA A 545 -24.99 17.13 -18.02
C ALA A 545 -25.71 16.34 -19.14
N ALA A 546 -26.90 15.80 -18.89
CA ALA A 546 -27.71 15.15 -19.91
C ALA A 546 -28.35 16.18 -20.87
N ARG A 547 -28.80 17.32 -20.33
CA ARG A 547 -29.35 18.43 -21.14
C ARG A 547 -28.30 19.10 -22.03
N LEU A 548 -27.08 19.27 -21.53
CA LEU A 548 -25.97 19.81 -22.33
C LEU A 548 -25.57 18.87 -23.48
N ARG A 549 -25.56 17.55 -23.23
CA ARG A 549 -25.28 16.55 -24.27
C ARG A 549 -26.37 16.50 -25.35
N GLN A 550 -27.65 16.50 -24.97
CA GLN A 550 -28.73 16.56 -25.95
C GLN A 550 -28.74 17.87 -26.75
N GLY A 551 -28.32 18.99 -26.14
CA GLY A 551 -28.16 20.27 -26.82
C GLY A 551 -27.08 20.23 -27.90
N ASP A 552 -25.91 19.68 -27.59
CA ASP A 552 -24.79 19.54 -28.53
C ASP A 552 -25.13 18.56 -29.67
N GLU A 553 -25.84 17.47 -29.37
CA GLU A 553 -26.23 16.46 -30.34
C GLU A 553 -27.26 17.02 -31.35
N MET A 554 -28.28 17.74 -30.87
CA MET A 554 -29.24 18.44 -31.73
C MET A 554 -28.62 19.60 -32.53
N ALA A 555 -27.56 20.23 -32.04
CA ALA A 555 -26.83 21.26 -32.78
C ALA A 555 -25.97 20.65 -33.89
N ARG A 556 -25.42 19.46 -33.65
CA ARG A 556 -24.64 18.69 -34.62
C ARG A 556 -25.51 18.14 -35.74
N GLU A 557 -26.69 17.61 -35.41
CA GLU A 557 -27.67 17.14 -36.41
C GLU A 557 -28.22 18.28 -37.28
N ARG A 558 -28.51 19.45 -36.69
CA ARG A 558 -28.92 20.64 -37.45
C ARG A 558 -27.84 21.14 -38.40
N ARG A 559 -26.56 21.04 -38.04
CA ARG A 559 -25.45 21.37 -38.95
C ARG A 559 -25.36 20.38 -40.12
N ILE A 560 -25.54 19.09 -39.85
CA ILE A 560 -25.52 18.04 -40.88
C ILE A 560 -26.70 18.20 -41.86
N GLN A 561 -27.90 18.51 -41.37
CA GLN A 561 -29.08 18.70 -42.22
C GLN A 561 -29.07 20.02 -43.02
N SER A 562 -28.33 21.05 -42.57
CA SER A 562 -28.29 22.37 -43.24
C SER A 562 -27.32 22.48 -44.43
N GLY A 563 -26.54 21.43 -44.74
CA GLY A 563 -25.71 21.35 -45.95
C GLY A 563 -24.61 22.41 -46.11
N ARG A 564 -24.23 23.14 -45.06
CA ARG A 564 -23.16 24.15 -45.14
C ARG A 564 -21.77 23.54 -44.92
N PRO A 565 -20.77 23.77 -45.81
CA PRO A 565 -19.40 23.33 -45.59
C PRO A 565 -18.73 24.14 -44.47
N SER A 566 -17.83 23.49 -43.73
CA SER A 566 -17.05 24.09 -42.66
C SER A 566 -15.98 25.06 -43.21
N THR A 567 -16.19 26.37 -43.08
CA THR A 567 -15.10 27.35 -43.12
C THR A 567 -14.78 27.80 -41.70
N GLY A 568 -13.80 27.15 -41.09
CA GLY A 568 -13.30 27.49 -39.76
C GLY A 568 -11.90 28.09 -39.84
N GLY A 569 -11.81 29.35 -40.29
CA GLY A 569 -10.65 30.19 -40.05
C GLY A 569 -10.63 30.67 -38.60
N ARG A 570 -9.44 30.69 -37.97
CA ARG A 570 -9.19 31.33 -36.68
C ARG A 570 -9.44 32.84 -36.76
N PRO A 571 -10.02 33.49 -35.74
CA PRO A 571 -9.82 34.90 -35.51
C PRO A 571 -8.57 35.12 -34.64
N THR A 572 -7.66 35.94 -35.14
CA THR A 572 -6.70 36.70 -34.34
C THR A 572 -7.44 37.82 -33.62
N GLY A 573 -7.24 37.92 -32.31
CA GLY A 573 -7.74 38.97 -31.43
C GLY A 573 -7.27 38.71 -30.02
#